data_AF-A0A2V8QCI8-F1
#
_entry.id   AF-A0A2V8QCI8-F1
#
_cell.length_a   1.000
_cell.length_b   1.000
_cell.length_c   1.000
_cell.angle_alpha   90.00
_cell.angle_beta   90.00
_cell.angle_gamma   90.00
#
_symmetry.space_group_name_H-M   'P 1'
#
loop_
_entity.id
_entity.type
_entity.pdbx_description
1 polymer ?
#
loop_
_entity_poly.entity_id
_entity_poly.type
_entity_poly.pdbx_seq_one_letter_code
_entity_poly.pdbx_strand_id
1 'polypeptide(L)'
;YYLEPRKGGDKAYALLRDALKDTNKVGIAKVVIKTRQYLAGVKPENGALVLELMHFADELADPGKLHVPKKTGVGKREMNMAKSLIDSMSSKWNPEKYKDDYREALMEVIEEKVEAGGKEIEEKPKKTPKPTKVIDLVSVLQRSLEETGAKKKATARSREKQKQPAKKAA
;
A
#
# COMPACT_ATOMS: atom_id res chain seq x y z
N TYR A 1 -8.64 -11.71 -10.43
CA TYR A 1 -10.04 -12.00 -10.76
C TYR A 1 -10.46 -13.29 -10.10
N TYR A 2 -11.69 -13.39 -9.56
CA TYR A 2 -12.25 -14.67 -9.12
C TYR A 2 -12.96 -15.33 -10.30
N LEU A 3 -12.75 -16.64 -10.46
CA LEU A 3 -13.38 -17.44 -11.51
C LEU A 3 -14.59 -18.17 -10.92
N GLU A 4 -15.74 -18.02 -11.58
CA GLU A 4 -16.97 -18.73 -11.26
C GLU A 4 -17.27 -19.78 -12.35
N PRO A 5 -17.69 -21.00 -11.99
CA PRO A 5 -18.13 -21.97 -12.97
C PRO A 5 -19.42 -21.52 -13.66
N ARG A 6 -19.54 -21.80 -14.96
CA ARG A 6 -20.84 -21.71 -15.65
C ARG A 6 -21.69 -22.92 -15.30
N LYS A 7 -23.01 -22.80 -15.49
CA LYS A 7 -23.99 -23.86 -15.23
C LYS A 7 -23.54 -25.20 -15.82
N GLY A 8 -23.44 -26.23 -14.98
CA GLY A 8 -22.99 -27.58 -15.36
C GLY A 8 -21.48 -27.82 -15.25
N GLY A 9 -20.69 -26.78 -14.92
CA GLY A 9 -19.23 -26.87 -14.77
C GLY A 9 -18.75 -27.14 -13.34
N ASP A 10 -19.66 -27.22 -12.36
CA ASP A 10 -19.33 -27.23 -10.93
C ASP A 10 -18.37 -28.36 -10.54
N LYS A 11 -18.62 -29.58 -11.04
CA LYS A 11 -17.78 -30.75 -10.77
C LYS A 11 -16.37 -30.59 -11.34
N ALA A 12 -16.25 -30.12 -12.60
CA ALA A 12 -14.96 -29.93 -13.25
C ALA A 12 -14.17 -28.80 -12.59
N TYR A 13 -14.85 -27.72 -12.18
CA TYR A 13 -14.25 -26.62 -11.44
C TYR A 13 -13.69 -27.06 -10.09
N ALA A 14 -14.50 -27.76 -9.29
CA ALA A 14 -14.07 -28.25 -7.98
C ALA A 14 -12.89 -29.23 -8.12
N LEU A 15 -12.97 -30.16 -9.08
CA LEU A 15 -11.89 -31.10 -9.36
C LEU A 15 -10.58 -30.39 -9.70
N LEU A 16 -10.61 -29.39 -10.59
CA LEU A 16 -9.41 -28.64 -10.97
C LEU A 16 -8.85 -27.84 -9.79
N ARG A 17 -9.72 -27.15 -9.04
CA ARG A 17 -9.33 -26.38 -7.85
C ARG A 17 -8.63 -27.27 -6.83
N ASP A 18 -9.23 -28.40 -6.51
CA ASP A 18 -8.73 -29.30 -5.47
C ASP A 18 -7.44 -30.00 -5.95
N ALA A 19 -7.39 -30.41 -7.23
CA ALA A 19 -6.17 -30.98 -7.81
C ALA A 19 -4.98 -29.99 -7.82
N LEU A 20 -5.21 -28.72 -8.18
CA LEU A 20 -4.16 -27.70 -8.13
C LEU A 20 -3.70 -27.44 -6.69
N LYS A 21 -4.63 -27.49 -5.73
CA LYS A 21 -4.34 -27.25 -4.31
C LYS A 21 -3.50 -28.39 -3.73
N ASP A 22 -3.90 -29.63 -4.00
CA ASP A 22 -3.21 -30.82 -3.49
C ASP A 22 -1.84 -31.01 -4.11
N THR A 23 -1.68 -30.63 -5.38
CA THR A 23 -0.38 -30.71 -6.08
C THR A 23 0.52 -29.50 -5.84
N ASN A 24 0.02 -28.45 -5.17
CA ASN A 24 0.70 -27.17 -4.98
C ASN A 24 1.22 -26.56 -6.31
N LYS A 25 0.39 -26.63 -7.34
CA LYS A 25 0.71 -26.14 -8.70
C LYS A 25 -0.20 -24.99 -9.10
N VAL A 26 0.25 -24.24 -10.10
CA VAL A 26 -0.48 -23.15 -10.74
C VAL A 26 -0.63 -23.49 -12.22
N GLY A 27 -1.82 -23.28 -12.78
CA GLY A 27 -2.06 -23.39 -14.22
C GLY A 27 -1.62 -22.12 -14.94
N ILE A 28 -0.97 -22.25 -16.09
CA ILE A 28 -0.65 -21.12 -16.96
C ILE A 28 -1.64 -21.11 -18.13
N ALA A 29 -2.27 -19.97 -18.37
CA ALA A 29 -3.29 -19.81 -19.39
C ALA A 29 -3.07 -18.51 -20.19
N LYS A 30 -3.62 -18.49 -21.41
CA LYS A 30 -3.84 -17.26 -22.17
C LYS A 30 -5.32 -16.94 -22.12
N VAL A 31 -5.67 -15.72 -21.73
CA VAL A 31 -7.05 -15.27 -21.60
C VAL A 31 -7.27 -14.03 -22.44
N VAL A 32 -8.44 -13.91 -23.05
CA VAL A 32 -8.84 -12.70 -23.77
C VAL A 32 -9.85 -11.97 -22.91
N ILE A 33 -9.54 -10.73 -22.54
CA ILE A 33 -10.44 -9.85 -21.81
C ILE A 33 -10.75 -8.68 -22.74
N LYS A 34 -12.02 -8.54 -23.11
CA LYS A 34 -12.49 -7.63 -24.16
C LYS A 34 -11.79 -7.91 -25.49
N THR A 35 -10.86 -7.05 -25.91
CA THR A 35 -10.16 -7.12 -27.20
C THR A 35 -8.68 -7.49 -27.06
N ARG A 36 -8.14 -7.62 -25.85
CA ARG A 36 -6.71 -7.89 -25.62
C ARG A 36 -6.50 -9.27 -24.99
N GLN A 37 -5.46 -9.95 -25.45
CA GLN A 37 -4.99 -11.20 -24.88
C GLN A 37 -3.97 -10.93 -23.77
N TYR A 38 -4.05 -11.70 -22.69
CA TYR A 38 -3.18 -11.63 -21.53
C TYR A 38 -2.62 -13.01 -21.21
N LEU A 39 -1.40 -13.05 -20.67
CA LEU A 39 -0.88 -14.21 -19.96
C LEU A 39 -1.47 -14.20 -18.55
N ALA A 40 -1.87 -15.36 -18.03
CA ALA A 40 -2.46 -15.44 -16.71
C ALA A 40 -2.07 -16.73 -15.97
N GLY A 41 -1.94 -16.61 -14.65
CA GLY A 41 -1.85 -17.72 -13.72
C GLY A 41 -3.24 -18.05 -13.16
N VAL A 42 -3.58 -19.33 -13.09
CA VAL A 42 -4.81 -19.84 -12.46
C VAL A 42 -4.39 -20.64 -11.24
N LYS A 43 -4.72 -20.14 -10.04
CA LYS A 43 -4.34 -20.76 -8.78
C LYS A 43 -5.56 -20.95 -7.86
N PRO A 44 -5.57 -22.00 -7.02
CA PRO A 44 -6.57 -22.14 -5.97
C PRO A 44 -6.21 -21.24 -4.78
N GLU A 45 -7.14 -20.39 -4.36
CA GLU A 45 -6.96 -19.48 -3.22
C GLU A 45 -8.32 -19.25 -2.54
N ASN A 46 -8.33 -19.32 -1.20
CA ASN A 46 -9.54 -19.10 -0.38
C ASN A 46 -10.78 -19.92 -0.81
N GLY A 47 -10.58 -21.14 -1.32
CA GLY A 47 -11.67 -22.02 -1.76
C GLY A 47 -12.23 -21.73 -3.16
N ALA A 48 -11.63 -20.81 -3.91
CA ALA A 48 -11.97 -20.48 -5.29
C ALA A 48 -10.74 -20.60 -6.20
N LEU A 49 -10.97 -20.60 -7.52
CA LEU A 49 -9.93 -20.35 -8.50
C LEU A 49 -9.78 -18.85 -8.71
N VAL A 50 -8.54 -18.38 -8.58
CA VAL A 50 -8.15 -16.99 -8.82
C VAL A 50 -7.30 -16.95 -10.08
N LEU A 51 -7.68 -16.02 -10.96
CA LEU A 51 -6.95 -15.66 -12.17
C LEU A 51 -6.13 -14.39 -11.91
N GLU A 52 -4.82 -14.52 -12.01
CA GLU A 52 -3.85 -13.43 -11.85
C GLU A 52 -3.27 -13.09 -13.23
N LEU A 53 -3.39 -11.84 -13.64
CA LEU A 53 -2.83 -11.39 -14.92
C LEU A 53 -1.33 -11.17 -14.77
N MET A 54 -0.58 -11.64 -15.76
CA MET A 54 0.87 -11.53 -15.80
C MET A 54 1.30 -10.78 -17.05
N HIS A 55 2.42 -10.08 -16.93
CA HIS A 55 3.11 -9.48 -18.07
C HIS A 55 3.76 -10.56 -18.92
N PHE A 56 3.75 -10.36 -20.24
CA PHE A 56 4.60 -11.14 -21.13
C PHE A 56 6.06 -10.71 -20.96
N ALA A 57 6.99 -11.57 -21.37
CA ALA A 57 8.42 -11.34 -21.18
C ALA A 57 8.93 -10.06 -21.88
N ASP A 58 8.33 -9.70 -23.01
CA ASP A 58 8.61 -8.48 -23.77
C ASP A 58 8.04 -7.20 -23.14
N GLU A 59 7.07 -7.32 -22.23
CA GLU A 59 6.52 -6.19 -21.47
C GLU A 59 7.35 -5.84 -20.23
N LEU A 60 8.29 -6.71 -19.83
CA LEU A 60 9.11 -6.51 -18.65
C LEU A 60 10.27 -5.54 -18.95
N ALA A 61 10.39 -4.50 -18.12
CA ALA A 61 11.55 -3.61 -18.15
C ALA A 61 12.78 -4.32 -17.57
N ASP A 62 13.90 -4.28 -18.29
CA ASP A 62 15.17 -4.85 -17.85
C ASP A 62 15.77 -4.03 -16.69
N PRO A 63 15.88 -4.59 -15.47
CA PRO A 63 16.45 -3.89 -14.33
C PRO A 63 17.92 -3.50 -14.54
N GLY A 64 18.66 -4.21 -15.41
CA GLY A 64 20.06 -3.91 -15.72
C GLY A 64 20.25 -2.60 -16.48
N LYS A 65 19.21 -2.13 -17.17
CA LYS A 65 19.20 -0.82 -17.85
C LYS A 65 18.83 0.33 -16.92
N LEU A 66 18.40 0.03 -15.69
CA LEU A 66 18.05 1.05 -14.71
C LEU A 66 19.32 1.57 -14.02
N HIS A 67 19.41 2.88 -13.86
CA HIS A 67 20.50 3.53 -13.13
C HIS A 67 20.26 3.46 -11.62
N VAL A 68 20.22 2.25 -11.07
CA VAL A 68 20.05 2.01 -9.63
C VAL A 68 21.42 1.97 -8.93
N PRO A 69 21.62 2.71 -7.82
CA PRO A 69 22.87 2.65 -7.06
C PRO A 69 23.13 1.23 -6.51
N LYS A 70 24.24 0.60 -6.91
CA LYS A 70 24.53 -0.82 -6.60
C LYS A 70 25.02 -1.06 -5.17
N LYS A 71 25.60 -0.05 -4.52
CA LYS A 71 25.99 -0.05 -3.10
C LYS A 71 26.43 1.38 -2.74
N THR A 72 25.61 2.08 -1.97
CA THR A 72 26.06 3.26 -1.24
C THR A 72 26.51 2.77 0.14
N GLY A 73 27.68 3.24 0.60
CA GLY A 73 28.20 2.91 1.93
C GLY A 73 27.41 3.63 3.02
N VAL A 74 26.13 3.27 3.19
CA VAL A 74 25.26 3.89 4.19
C VAL A 74 25.76 3.54 5.59
N GLY A 75 25.97 4.55 6.42
CA GLY A 75 26.44 4.37 7.78
C GLY A 75 25.41 3.68 8.68
N LYS A 76 25.87 2.92 9.68
CA LYS A 76 24.98 2.21 10.63
C LYS A 76 24.03 3.15 11.37
N ARG A 77 24.45 4.39 11.65
CA ARG A 77 23.60 5.42 12.30
C ARG A 77 22.45 5.87 11.42
N GLU A 78 22.72 6.14 10.14
CA GLU A 78 21.73 6.57 9.16
C GLU A 78 20.71 5.45 8.90
N MET A 79 21.19 4.22 8.76
CA MET A 79 20.33 3.04 8.62
C MET A 79 19.41 2.84 9.82
N ASN A 80 19.93 3.00 11.05
CA ASN A 80 19.12 2.89 12.26
C ASN A 80 18.08 4.01 12.37
N MET A 81 18.45 5.24 11.98
CA MET A 81 17.52 6.36 11.95
C MET A 81 16.39 6.15 10.94
N ALA A 82 16.71 5.69 9.72
CA ALA A 82 15.74 5.37 8.69
C ALA A 82 14.76 4.27 9.15
N LYS A 83 15.26 3.22 9.82
CA LYS A 83 14.41 2.15 10.38
C LYS A 83 13.45 2.70 11.46
N SER A 84 13.95 3.47 12.42
CA SER A 84 13.10 4.07 13.46
C SER A 84 12.01 4.98 12.88
N LEU A 85 12.31 5.70 11.79
CA LEU A 85 11.31 6.50 11.09
C LEU A 85 10.24 5.63 10.45
N ILE A 86 10.64 4.60 9.69
CA ILE A 86 9.71 3.64 9.09
C ILE A 86 8.82 3.03 10.16
N ASP A 87 9.37 2.61 11.30
CA ASP A 87 8.60 2.04 12.40
C ASP A 87 7.62 3.06 13.00
N SER A 88 8.01 4.33 13.12
CA SER A 88 7.13 5.39 13.61
C SER A 88 5.97 5.73 12.67
N MET A 89 6.16 5.54 11.36
CA MET A 89 5.16 5.79 10.32
C MET A 89 4.36 4.54 9.92
N SER A 90 4.80 3.37 10.38
CA SER A 90 4.15 2.10 10.09
C SER A 90 2.83 1.98 10.85
N SER A 91 1.81 1.49 10.17
CA SER A 91 0.50 1.22 10.76
C SER A 91 -0.10 -0.05 10.18
N LYS A 92 -1.17 -0.56 10.80
CA LYS A 92 -1.90 -1.70 10.24
C LYS A 92 -2.50 -1.29 8.91
N TRP A 93 -2.24 -2.10 7.87
CA TRP A 93 -2.85 -1.92 6.56
C TRP A 93 -4.37 -1.99 6.68
N ASN A 94 -5.04 -0.91 6.27
CA ASN A 94 -6.49 -0.87 6.12
C ASN A 94 -6.80 -0.35 4.71
N PRO A 95 -7.20 -1.22 3.76
CA PRO A 95 -7.56 -0.83 2.41
C PRO A 95 -8.66 0.23 2.35
N GLU A 96 -9.62 0.21 3.28
CA GLU A 96 -10.80 1.09 3.28
C GLU A 96 -10.46 2.58 3.49
N LYS A 97 -9.25 2.87 3.97
CA LYS A 97 -8.78 4.26 4.14
C LYS A 97 -8.43 4.92 2.80
N TYR A 98 -8.20 4.13 1.76
CA TYR A 98 -7.81 4.63 0.45
C TYR A 98 -9.04 4.68 -0.44
N LYS A 99 -9.33 5.87 -0.95
CA LYS A 99 -10.44 6.10 -1.85
C LYS A 99 -9.93 6.50 -3.21
N ASP A 100 -10.79 6.31 -4.20
CA ASP A 100 -10.53 6.77 -5.56
C ASP A 100 -10.87 8.26 -5.63
N ASP A 101 -9.86 9.11 -5.37
CA ASP A 101 -10.00 10.57 -5.38
C ASP A 101 -10.55 11.09 -6.72
N TYR A 102 -10.23 10.39 -7.82
CA TYR A 102 -10.75 10.75 -9.14
C TYR A 102 -12.25 10.48 -9.23
N ARG A 103 -12.69 9.31 -8.73
CA ARG A 103 -14.11 8.97 -8.66
C ARG A 103 -14.87 9.93 -7.76
N GLU A 104 -14.34 10.30 -6.58
CA GLU A 104 -14.97 11.27 -5.69
C GLU A 104 -15.10 12.64 -6.37
N ALA A 105 -14.01 13.17 -6.96
CA ALA A 105 -14.04 14.44 -7.68
C ALA A 105 -15.01 14.42 -8.87
N LEU A 106 -15.10 13.29 -9.58
CA LEU A 106 -16.06 13.15 -10.68
C LEU A 106 -17.51 13.13 -10.18
N MET A 107 -17.78 12.46 -9.06
CA MET A 107 -19.12 12.44 -8.46
C MET A 107 -19.54 13.84 -7.99
N GLU A 108 -18.63 14.60 -7.36
CA GLU A 108 -18.88 16.00 -6.99
C GLU A 108 -19.26 16.85 -8.23
N VAL A 109 -18.51 16.74 -9.33
CA VAL A 109 -18.83 17.45 -10.58
C VAL A 109 -20.17 17.00 -11.16
N ILE A 110 -20.53 15.71 -11.06
CA ILE A 110 -21.83 15.19 -11.51
C ILE A 110 -22.95 15.78 -10.65
N GLU A 111 -22.80 15.78 -9.32
CA GLU A 111 -23.78 16.34 -8.38
C GLU A 111 -23.99 17.83 -8.63
N GLU A 112 -22.91 18.61 -8.74
CA GLU A 112 -23.02 20.03 -9.06
C GLU A 112 -23.70 20.27 -10.44
N LYS A 113 -23.49 19.37 -11.42
CA LYS A 113 -24.15 19.49 -12.75
C LYS A 113 -25.62 19.17 -12.68
N VAL A 114 -26.00 18.20 -11.85
CA VAL A 114 -27.40 17.84 -11.59
C VAL A 114 -28.11 18.98 -10.86
N GLU A 115 -27.48 19.56 -9.84
CA GLU A 115 -28.00 20.73 -9.11
C GLU A 115 -28.11 21.98 -9.98
N ALA A 116 -27.15 22.20 -10.88
CA ALA A 116 -27.17 23.30 -11.85
C ALA A 116 -28.15 23.09 -13.02
N GLY A 117 -28.94 22.01 -13.02
CA GLY A 117 -29.91 21.69 -14.07
C GLY A 117 -29.28 21.41 -15.43
N GLY A 118 -28.05 20.90 -15.47
CA GLY A 118 -27.31 20.59 -16.69
C GLY A 118 -26.53 21.75 -17.31
N LYS A 119 -26.38 22.88 -16.60
CA LYS A 119 -25.51 23.99 -17.04
C LYS A 119 -24.03 23.69 -16.78
N GLU A 120 -23.17 24.23 -17.64
CA GLU A 120 -21.72 24.10 -17.53
C GLU A 120 -21.20 24.81 -16.28
N ILE A 121 -20.31 24.16 -15.52
CA ILE A 121 -19.79 24.65 -14.25
C ILE A 121 -18.38 25.19 -14.47
N GLU A 122 -18.07 26.33 -13.87
CA GLU A 122 -16.73 26.92 -13.93
C GLU A 122 -15.66 26.00 -13.32
N GLU A 123 -14.54 25.80 -14.03
CA GLU A 123 -13.41 25.03 -13.51
C GLU A 123 -12.85 25.68 -12.23
N LYS A 124 -12.93 24.97 -11.10
CA LYS A 124 -12.23 25.38 -9.87
C LYS A 124 -10.72 25.34 -10.12
N PRO A 125 -9.96 26.38 -9.69
CA PRO A 125 -8.52 26.43 -9.93
C PRO A 125 -7.80 25.27 -9.24
N LYS A 126 -7.06 24.47 -10.02
CA LYS A 126 -6.21 23.39 -9.52
C LYS A 126 -5.17 23.96 -8.56
N LYS A 127 -5.20 23.56 -7.29
CA LYS A 127 -4.12 23.82 -6.34
C LYS A 127 -2.88 23.03 -6.79
N THR A 128 -1.95 23.71 -7.45
CA THR A 128 -0.63 23.13 -7.74
C THR A 128 0.12 22.89 -6.43
N PRO A 129 0.52 21.65 -6.09
CA PRO A 129 1.36 21.42 -4.93
C PRO A 129 2.68 22.18 -5.10
N LYS A 130 3.04 22.98 -4.10
CA LYS A 130 4.29 23.73 -4.10
C LYS A 130 5.47 22.74 -4.04
N PRO A 131 6.51 22.87 -4.88
CA PRO A 131 7.67 22.00 -4.83
C PRO A 131 8.37 22.14 -3.47
N THR A 132 8.53 21.02 -2.76
CA THR A 132 9.30 20.97 -1.51
C THR A 132 10.79 21.05 -1.86
N LYS A 133 11.51 22.04 -1.30
CA LYS A 133 12.95 22.25 -1.54
C LYS A 133 13.75 21.15 -0.83
N VAL A 134 14.18 20.14 -1.58
CA VAL A 134 14.85 18.90 -1.14
C VAL A 134 16.34 19.10 -0.78
N ILE A 135 16.71 20.16 -0.04
CA ILE A 135 18.14 20.46 0.19
C ILE A 135 18.67 19.94 1.53
N ASP A 136 17.80 19.54 2.47
CA ASP A 136 18.29 18.98 3.73
C ASP A 136 17.34 17.95 4.31
N LEU A 137 17.38 16.74 3.72
CA LEU A 137 16.63 15.59 4.22
C LEU A 137 16.95 15.31 5.69
N VAL A 138 18.17 15.56 6.15
CA VAL A 138 18.56 15.31 7.54
C VAL A 138 17.87 16.27 8.49
N SER A 139 17.81 17.57 8.19
CA SER A 139 17.07 18.52 9.05
C SER A 139 15.56 18.38 8.92
N VAL A 140 15.04 18.01 7.75
CA VAL A 140 13.60 17.72 7.58
C VAL A 140 13.21 16.49 8.40
N LEU A 141 14.05 15.44 8.41
CA LEU A 141 13.84 14.26 9.24
C LEU A 141 13.95 14.55 10.74
N GLN A 142 14.95 15.34 11.16
CA GLN A 142 15.08 15.77 12.55
C GLN A 142 13.85 16.57 13.02
N ARG A 143 13.38 17.52 12.20
CA ARG A 143 12.15 18.29 12.50
C ARG A 143 10.92 17.39 12.59
N SER A 144 10.75 16.45 11.66
CA SER A 144 9.62 15.51 11.68
C SER A 144 9.61 14.63 12.93
N LEU A 145 10.79 14.24 13.44
CA LEU A 145 10.95 13.46 14.68
C LEU A 145 10.68 14.29 15.95
N GLU A 146 11.00 15.58 15.93
CA GLU A 146 10.71 16.51 17.03
C GLU A 146 9.22 16.85 17.13
N GLU A 147 8.54 16.99 15.98
CA GLU A 147 7.10 17.26 15.89
C GLU A 147 6.23 16.07 16.31
N THR A 148 6.70 14.82 16.14
CA THR A 148 5.96 13.60 16.52
C THR A 148 6.11 13.17 17.99
N GLY A 149 6.74 13.97 18.86
CA GLY A 149 6.43 13.95 20.29
C GLY A 149 7.18 12.93 21.16
N ALA A 150 8.51 12.83 21.05
CA ALA A 150 9.32 12.13 22.06
C ALA A 150 9.45 12.87 23.42
N LYS A 151 9.11 14.17 23.50
CA LYS A 151 9.28 14.96 24.73
C LYS A 151 8.18 14.79 25.80
N LYS A 152 7.04 14.15 25.49
CA LYS A 152 5.95 13.99 26.49
C LYS A 152 6.04 12.73 27.37
N LYS A 153 6.88 11.74 27.05
CA LYS A 153 7.02 10.51 27.87
C LYS A 153 8.11 10.56 28.94
N ALA A 154 9.04 11.52 28.89
CA ALA A 154 10.14 11.61 29.85
C ALA A 154 9.73 12.24 31.20
N THR A 155 8.71 13.09 31.23
CA THR A 155 8.30 13.81 32.47
C THR A 155 7.32 13.03 33.34
N ALA A 156 6.62 12.01 32.81
CA ALA A 156 5.68 11.21 33.59
C ALA A 156 6.37 10.14 34.45
N ARG A 157 7.50 9.57 34.00
CA ARG A 157 8.20 8.48 34.73
C ARG A 157 9.10 8.94 35.88
N SER A 158 9.42 10.23 36.00
CA SER A 158 10.30 10.72 37.08
C SER A 158 9.53 11.11 38.36
N ARG A 159 8.21 11.37 38.28
CA ARG A 159 7.39 11.72 39.44
C ARG A 159 6.96 10.53 40.31
N GLU A 160 6.95 9.32 39.77
CA GLU A 160 6.44 8.14 40.49
C GLU A 160 7.50 7.46 41.37
N LYS A 161 8.81 7.70 41.11
CA LYS A 161 9.90 7.09 41.89
C LYS A 161 10.32 7.85 43.16
N GLN A 162 9.68 8.97 43.50
CA GLN A 162 10.16 9.87 44.57
C GLN A 162 9.33 9.90 45.85
N LYS A 163 8.33 9.03 46.02
CA LYS A 163 7.59 8.89 47.29
C LYS A 163 7.67 7.46 47.84
N GLN A 164 8.76 7.16 48.54
CA GLN A 164 8.77 6.30 49.74
C GLN A 164 10.16 6.35 50.41
N PRO A 165 10.31 6.97 51.59
CA PRO A 165 11.46 6.72 52.46
C PRO A 165 11.13 5.66 53.53
N ALA A 166 12.16 4.89 53.84
CA ALA A 166 12.22 3.76 54.75
C ALA A 166 11.97 4.11 56.23
N LYS A 167 11.54 3.10 57.01
CA LYS A 167 11.98 2.93 58.40
C LYS A 167 12.33 1.46 58.68
N LYS A 168 13.43 1.34 59.43
CA LYS A 168 14.25 0.17 59.77
C LYS A 168 13.76 -0.52 61.05
N ALA A 169 14.19 -1.78 61.18
CA ALA A 169 14.71 -2.48 62.37
C ALA A 169 13.81 -2.62 63.62
N ALA A 170 13.58 -3.87 64.02
CA ALA A 170 14.42 -4.60 64.98
C ALA A 170 14.28 -6.11 64.71
#